data_AF-A0A8S9Q849-F1
#
_entry.id   AF-A0A8S9Q849-F1
#
_cell.length_a   1.000
_cell.length_b   1.000
_cell.length_c   1.000
_cell.angle_alpha   90.00
_cell.angle_beta   90.00
_cell.angle_gamma   90.00
#
_symmetry.space_group_name_H-M   'P 1'
#
loop_
_entity.id
_entity.type
_entity.pdbx_description
1 polymer ?
#
loop_
_entity_poly.entity_id
_entity_poly.type
_entity_poly.pdbx_seq_one_letter_code
_entity_poly.pdbx_strand_id
1 'polypeptide(L)'
;MMFVNFTGESAESLKSKFRKVATSYKGQGLSFLVGDAEGGKGALEYFGVEESQVPLVIIQTPDSKKYLKANVVVEEIESWMKDFKDGKVAVFKKSQPIPAENNEPVKVVVAETLDDIVLKSGKNVLIEFYAPWCGHCQKIAPILDEVALAFKNDPSVIIAKLDATANDIPSEPFDVKGFPTIYFRSVSGTVVAYEGNRTKEDFISFIEKNKPTTSHVEDTTSSSKTEEPKKIDASDTKDEL
;
A
#
# COMPACT_ATOMS: atom_id res chain seq x y z
N MET A 1 -13.47 -0.87 -18.05
CA MET A 1 -12.87 -1.59 -19.18
C MET A 1 -12.99 -3.08 -18.92
N MET A 2 -13.45 -3.87 -19.89
CA MET A 2 -13.41 -5.33 -19.84
C MET A 2 -12.29 -5.82 -20.76
N PHE A 3 -11.46 -6.72 -20.27
CA PHE A 3 -10.50 -7.47 -21.07
C PHE A 3 -10.97 -8.91 -21.18
N VAL A 4 -11.03 -9.43 -22.40
CA VAL A 4 -11.45 -10.79 -22.73
C VAL A 4 -10.65 -11.27 -23.93
N ASN A 5 -10.32 -12.55 -24.01
CA ASN A 5 -9.76 -13.12 -25.23
C ASN A 5 -10.86 -13.22 -26.29
N PHE A 6 -10.75 -12.46 -27.38
CA PHE A 6 -11.80 -12.37 -28.39
C PHE A 6 -12.05 -13.69 -29.14
N THR A 7 -11.07 -14.59 -29.14
CA THR A 7 -11.17 -15.93 -29.75
C THR A 7 -11.69 -17.00 -28.78
N GLY A 8 -11.85 -16.67 -27.50
CA GLY A 8 -12.32 -17.61 -26.48
C GLY A 8 -13.82 -17.92 -26.59
N GLU A 9 -14.20 -19.13 -26.18
CA GLU A 9 -15.59 -19.63 -26.28
C GLU A 9 -16.62 -18.74 -25.56
N SER A 10 -16.24 -18.16 -24.42
CA SER A 10 -17.12 -17.29 -23.62
C SER A 10 -17.18 -15.84 -24.11
N ALA A 11 -16.35 -15.44 -25.09
CA ALA A 11 -16.14 -14.04 -25.45
C ALA A 11 -17.42 -13.31 -25.86
N GLU A 12 -18.24 -13.91 -26.74
CA GLU A 12 -19.48 -13.27 -27.20
C GLU A 12 -20.50 -13.10 -26.07
N SER A 13 -20.64 -14.10 -25.20
CA SER A 13 -21.55 -14.05 -24.06
C SER A 13 -21.16 -12.95 -23.06
N LEU A 14 -19.87 -12.84 -22.73
CA LEU A 14 -19.30 -11.82 -21.87
C LEU A 14 -19.49 -10.42 -22.47
N LYS A 15 -19.13 -10.24 -23.75
CA LYS A 15 -19.31 -8.96 -24.47
C LYS A 15 -20.77 -8.54 -24.53
N SER A 16 -21.67 -9.47 -24.84
CA SER A 16 -23.12 -9.22 -24.90
C SER A 16 -23.68 -8.79 -23.56
N LYS A 17 -23.39 -9.54 -22.49
CA LYS A 17 -23.82 -9.19 -21.13
C LYS A 17 -23.23 -7.87 -20.68
N PHE A 18 -21.95 -7.62 -20.92
CA PHE A 18 -21.29 -6.37 -20.55
C PHE A 18 -21.89 -5.15 -21.26
N ARG A 19 -22.24 -5.27 -22.54
CA ARG A 19 -22.96 -4.21 -23.29
C ARG A 19 -24.37 -3.96 -22.75
N LYS A 20 -25.09 -5.02 -22.38
CA LYS A 20 -26.41 -4.90 -21.75
C LYS A 20 -26.31 -4.15 -20.42
N VAL A 21 -25.34 -4.51 -19.58
CA VAL A 21 -25.05 -3.81 -18.33
C VAL A 21 -24.63 -2.36 -18.58
N ALA A 22 -23.77 -2.09 -19.57
CA ALA A 22 -23.38 -0.72 -19.93
C ALA A 22 -24.59 0.17 -20.27
N THR A 23 -25.63 -0.40 -20.89
CA THR A 23 -26.85 0.32 -21.24
C THR A 23 -27.64 0.77 -20.01
N SER A 24 -27.69 -0.02 -18.94
CA SER A 24 -28.36 0.38 -17.68
C SER A 24 -27.61 1.48 -16.92
N TYR A 25 -26.33 1.72 -17.24
CA TYR A 25 -25.49 2.76 -16.62
C TYR A 25 -25.32 4.02 -17.48
N LYS A 26 -26.03 4.13 -18.62
CA LYS A 26 -25.94 5.30 -19.50
C LYS A 26 -26.30 6.58 -18.75
N GLY A 27 -25.47 7.62 -18.89
CA GLY A 27 -25.67 8.92 -18.23
C GLY A 27 -25.23 8.98 -16.77
N GLN A 28 -24.71 7.88 -16.19
CA GLN A 28 -24.28 7.83 -14.78
C GLN A 28 -22.76 8.03 -14.60
N GLY A 29 -22.13 8.77 -15.52
CA GLY A 29 -20.70 9.09 -15.46
C GLY A 29 -19.74 7.92 -15.67
N LEU A 30 -20.21 6.79 -16.23
CA LEU A 30 -19.39 5.63 -16.54
C LEU A 30 -19.23 5.44 -18.04
N SER A 31 -17.98 5.26 -18.46
CA SER A 31 -17.61 4.87 -19.83
C SER A 31 -17.22 3.39 -19.84
N PHE A 32 -17.77 2.65 -20.80
CA PHE A 32 -17.53 1.22 -20.95
C PHE A 32 -16.70 0.97 -22.20
N LEU A 33 -15.59 0.24 -22.03
CA LEU A 33 -14.70 -0.16 -23.10
C LEU A 33 -14.50 -1.68 -23.00
N VAL A 34 -14.38 -2.33 -24.16
CA VAL A 34 -13.99 -3.74 -24.25
C VAL A 34 -12.70 -3.80 -25.07
N GLY A 35 -11.66 -4.38 -24.49
CA GLY A 35 -10.39 -4.64 -25.15
C GLY A 35 -10.15 -6.13 -25.27
N ASP A 36 -9.42 -6.51 -26.32
CA ASP A 36 -8.89 -7.86 -26.43
C ASP A 36 -7.67 -8.02 -25.51
N ALA A 37 -7.57 -9.17 -24.85
CA ALA A 37 -6.48 -9.43 -23.92
C ALA A 37 -5.14 -9.59 -24.65
N GLU A 38 -5.14 -10.18 -25.84
CA GLU A 38 -3.90 -10.42 -26.62
C GLU A 38 -3.27 -9.11 -27.10
N GLY A 39 -4.09 -8.19 -27.62
CA GLY A 39 -3.65 -6.82 -27.95
C GLY A 39 -3.46 -5.90 -26.74
N GLY A 40 -3.85 -6.34 -25.54
CA GLY A 40 -3.96 -5.51 -24.33
C GLY A 40 -2.81 -5.65 -23.34
N LYS A 41 -1.72 -6.36 -23.66
CA LYS A 41 -0.65 -6.71 -22.71
C LYS A 41 -0.08 -5.52 -21.92
N GLY A 42 0.20 -4.40 -22.59
CA GLY A 42 0.70 -3.20 -21.89
C GLY A 42 -0.30 -2.61 -20.89
N ALA A 43 -1.61 -2.76 -21.14
CA ALA A 43 -2.62 -2.37 -20.15
C ALA A 43 -2.66 -3.35 -18.98
N LEU A 44 -2.56 -4.67 -19.23
CA LEU A 44 -2.49 -5.68 -18.18
C LEU A 44 -1.28 -5.45 -17.27
N GLU A 45 -0.09 -5.19 -17.83
CA GLU A 45 1.12 -4.85 -17.09
C GLU A 45 0.97 -3.55 -16.26
N TYR A 46 0.36 -2.51 -16.85
CA TYR A 46 0.08 -1.25 -16.16
C TYR A 46 -0.78 -1.46 -14.91
N PHE A 47 -1.81 -2.31 -15.03
CA PHE A 47 -2.69 -2.67 -13.94
C PHE A 47 -2.12 -3.80 -13.05
N GLY A 48 -0.98 -4.42 -13.40
CA GLY A 48 -0.38 -5.54 -12.67
C GLY A 48 -1.31 -6.74 -12.59
N VAL A 49 -1.96 -7.07 -13.70
CA VAL A 49 -2.85 -8.24 -13.84
C VAL A 49 -2.21 -9.24 -14.77
N GLU A 50 -2.28 -10.51 -14.38
CA GLU A 50 -1.75 -11.63 -15.16
C GLU A 50 -2.74 -12.08 -16.25
N GLU A 51 -2.24 -12.66 -17.34
CA GLU A 51 -3.09 -13.20 -18.41
C GLU A 51 -4.05 -14.30 -17.90
N SER A 52 -3.63 -15.06 -16.88
CA SER A 52 -4.45 -16.09 -16.23
C SER A 52 -5.68 -15.53 -15.49
N GLN A 53 -5.73 -14.21 -15.24
CA GLN A 53 -6.85 -13.53 -14.60
C GLN A 53 -7.90 -13.05 -15.60
N VAL A 54 -7.64 -13.15 -16.90
CA VAL A 54 -8.58 -12.83 -17.97
C VAL A 54 -9.59 -13.97 -18.13
N PRO A 55 -10.90 -13.69 -18.27
CA PRO A 55 -11.53 -12.39 -18.47
C PRO A 55 -11.63 -11.54 -17.19
N LEU A 56 -11.48 -10.23 -17.33
CA LEU A 56 -11.50 -9.31 -16.19
C LEU A 56 -12.21 -7.99 -16.50
N VAL A 57 -12.69 -7.32 -15.45
CA VAL A 57 -13.22 -5.95 -15.52
C VAL A 57 -12.43 -5.06 -14.58
N ILE A 58 -11.95 -3.93 -15.12
CA ILE A 58 -11.27 -2.87 -14.38
C ILE A 58 -12.11 -1.60 -14.44
N ILE A 59 -12.35 -0.97 -13.32
CA ILE A 59 -12.90 0.38 -13.23
C ILE A 59 -11.80 1.29 -12.70
N GLN A 60 -11.57 2.40 -13.39
CA GLN A 60 -10.72 3.48 -12.92
C GLN A 60 -11.58 4.72 -12.76
N THR A 61 -11.54 5.33 -11.59
CA THR A 61 -12.29 6.55 -11.25
C THR A 61 -11.43 7.80 -11.47
N PRO A 62 -12.04 9.00 -11.57
CA PRO A 62 -11.28 10.25 -11.78
C PRO A 62 -10.26 10.56 -10.66
N ASP A 63 -10.50 10.11 -9.44
CA ASP A 63 -9.57 10.20 -8.30
C ASP A 63 -8.48 9.10 -8.34
N SER A 64 -8.25 8.49 -9.50
CA SER A 64 -7.24 7.45 -9.75
C SER A 64 -7.41 6.14 -8.97
N LYS A 65 -8.51 5.95 -8.23
CA LYS A 65 -8.81 4.63 -7.62
C LYS A 65 -9.13 3.62 -8.71
N LYS A 66 -8.72 2.39 -8.46
CA LYS A 66 -8.92 1.26 -9.36
C LYS A 66 -9.77 0.22 -8.64
N TYR A 67 -10.55 -0.54 -9.39
CA TYR A 67 -11.35 -1.67 -8.90
C TYR A 67 -11.24 -2.77 -9.93
N LEU A 68 -10.95 -3.99 -9.48
CA LEU A 68 -10.68 -5.13 -10.35
C LEU A 68 -11.57 -6.30 -9.96
N LYS A 69 -12.20 -6.92 -10.96
CA LYS A 69 -12.73 -8.28 -10.88
C LYS A 69 -11.99 -9.13 -11.89
N ALA A 70 -11.17 -10.05 -11.40
CA ALA A 70 -10.53 -11.09 -12.19
C ALA A 70 -11.47 -12.29 -12.40
N ASN A 71 -11.17 -13.13 -13.39
CA ASN A 71 -11.88 -14.39 -13.66
C ASN A 71 -13.40 -14.21 -13.75
N VAL A 72 -13.84 -13.15 -14.42
CA VAL A 72 -15.24 -12.76 -14.53
C VAL A 72 -16.04 -13.82 -15.26
N VAL A 73 -17.12 -14.28 -14.63
CA VAL A 73 -18.16 -15.06 -15.30
C VAL A 73 -19.37 -14.19 -15.64
N VAL A 74 -20.16 -14.60 -16.62
CA VAL A 74 -21.24 -13.79 -17.23
C VAL A 74 -22.27 -13.35 -16.17
N GLU A 75 -22.60 -14.24 -15.25
CA GLU A 75 -23.63 -14.09 -14.24
C GLU A 75 -23.26 -13.03 -13.19
N GLU A 76 -21.96 -12.83 -12.95
CA GLU A 76 -21.44 -11.95 -11.90
C GLU A 76 -21.30 -10.48 -12.33
N ILE A 77 -21.32 -10.18 -13.64
CA ILE A 77 -21.04 -8.83 -14.15
C ILE A 77 -22.01 -7.80 -13.56
N GLU A 78 -23.29 -8.13 -13.51
CA GLU A 78 -24.34 -7.20 -13.07
C GLU A 78 -24.31 -6.97 -11.56
N SER A 79 -24.16 -8.03 -10.76
CA SER A 79 -24.03 -7.92 -9.31
C SER A 79 -22.77 -7.15 -8.92
N TRP A 80 -21.63 -7.44 -9.56
CA TRP A 80 -20.38 -6.75 -9.24
C TRP A 80 -20.42 -5.26 -9.61
N MET A 81 -21.04 -4.89 -10.74
CA MET A 81 -21.23 -3.47 -11.10
C MET A 81 -22.15 -2.75 -10.12
N LYS A 82 -23.18 -3.43 -9.59
CA LYS A 82 -24.03 -2.90 -8.52
C LYS A 82 -23.23 -2.71 -7.23
N ASP A 83 -22.47 -3.71 -6.82
CA ASP A 83 -21.64 -3.62 -5.62
C ASP A 83 -20.62 -2.49 -5.73
N PHE A 84 -20.03 -2.27 -6.91
CA PHE A 84 -19.14 -1.14 -7.15
C PHE A 84 -19.86 0.20 -6.95
N LYS A 85 -21.06 0.37 -7.54
CA LYS A 85 -21.86 1.59 -7.38
C LYS A 85 -22.34 1.82 -5.96
N ASP A 86 -22.63 0.74 -5.23
CA ASP A 86 -23.02 0.77 -3.82
C ASP A 86 -21.81 1.01 -2.89
N GLY A 87 -20.58 1.13 -3.43
CA GLY A 87 -19.35 1.36 -2.65
C GLY A 87 -18.87 0.14 -1.88
N LYS A 88 -19.32 -1.06 -2.25
CA LYS A 88 -19.01 -2.33 -1.56
C LYS A 88 -17.76 -3.03 -2.11
N VAL A 89 -17.28 -2.64 -3.28
CA VAL A 89 -16.07 -3.22 -3.88
C VAL A 89 -14.85 -2.51 -3.32
N ALA A 90 -13.90 -3.30 -2.80
CA ALA A 90 -12.63 -2.78 -2.31
C ALA A 90 -11.81 -2.15 -3.44
N VAL A 91 -11.04 -1.10 -3.10
CA VAL A 91 -10.09 -0.50 -4.02
C VAL A 91 -9.03 -1.54 -4.36
N PHE A 92 -8.82 -1.80 -5.64
CA PHE A 92 -7.76 -2.65 -6.14
C PHE A 92 -6.42 -1.95 -5.94
N LYS A 93 -5.49 -2.67 -5.31
CA LYS A 93 -4.11 -2.29 -5.11
C LYS A 93 -3.24 -3.18 -5.99
N LYS A 94 -2.46 -2.58 -6.90
CA LYS A 94 -1.48 -3.32 -7.70
C LYS A 94 -0.48 -3.97 -6.75
N SER A 95 -0.32 -5.29 -6.84
CA SER A 95 0.67 -6.03 -6.06
C SER A 95 1.26 -7.13 -6.89
N GLN A 96 2.56 -7.34 -6.75
CA GLN A 96 3.16 -8.60 -7.18
C GLN A 96 2.64 -9.76 -6.32
N PRO A 97 2.73 -11.00 -6.82
CA PRO A 97 2.43 -12.18 -6.02
C PRO A 97 3.26 -12.20 -4.74
N ILE A 98 2.64 -12.61 -3.63
CA ILE A 98 3.36 -12.83 -2.39
C ILE A 98 4.42 -13.92 -2.65
N PRO A 99 5.71 -13.65 -2.39
CA PRO A 99 6.77 -14.64 -2.60
C PRO A 99 6.47 -15.94 -1.85
N ALA A 100 6.61 -17.09 -2.53
CA ALA A 100 6.41 -18.40 -1.91
C ALA A 100 7.38 -18.64 -0.74
N GLU A 101 8.59 -18.07 -0.85
CA GLU A 101 9.60 -18.05 0.20
C GLU A 101 10.15 -16.64 0.39
N ASN A 102 10.50 -16.29 1.63
CA ASN A 102 11.06 -14.99 1.99
C ASN A 102 12.16 -15.14 3.06
N ASN A 103 13.07 -16.10 2.82
CA ASN A 103 14.07 -16.54 3.79
C ASN A 103 15.36 -15.71 3.73
N GLU A 104 15.58 -14.95 2.67
CA GLU A 104 16.76 -14.10 2.49
C GLU A 104 16.88 -13.02 3.60
N PRO A 105 18.10 -12.52 3.88
CA PRO A 105 18.32 -11.52 4.92
C PRO A 105 17.49 -10.25 4.71
N VAL A 106 17.41 -9.76 3.47
CA VAL A 106 16.54 -8.63 3.09
C VAL A 106 15.19 -9.17 2.64
N LYS A 107 14.13 -8.84 3.39
CA LYS A 107 12.78 -9.32 3.13
C LYS A 107 12.16 -8.64 1.92
N VAL A 108 11.61 -9.44 1.02
CA VAL A 108 10.82 -8.94 -0.11
C VAL A 108 9.43 -8.58 0.39
N VAL A 109 9.02 -7.35 0.16
CA VAL A 109 7.69 -6.84 0.51
C VAL A 109 6.95 -6.52 -0.78
N VAL A 110 5.72 -7.04 -0.88
CA VAL A 110 4.76 -6.66 -1.92
C VAL A 110 3.64 -5.82 -1.31
N ALA A 111 2.84 -5.16 -2.15
CA ALA A 111 1.77 -4.27 -1.70
C ALA A 111 0.80 -4.93 -0.70
N GLU A 112 0.45 -6.20 -0.90
CA GLU A 112 -0.41 -6.96 0.01
C GLU A 112 0.23 -7.19 1.40
N THR A 113 1.56 -7.36 1.45
CA THR A 113 2.30 -7.67 2.70
C THR A 113 2.90 -6.44 3.39
N LEU A 114 2.77 -5.26 2.79
CA LEU A 114 3.37 -4.03 3.30
C LEU A 114 2.89 -3.72 4.73
N ASP A 115 1.60 -3.92 4.98
CA ASP A 115 1.04 -3.72 6.31
C ASP A 115 1.67 -4.67 7.33
N ASP A 116 1.69 -5.97 7.03
CA ASP A 116 2.12 -7.00 7.97
C ASP A 116 3.63 -6.97 8.25
N ILE A 117 4.45 -6.78 7.20
CA ILE A 117 5.92 -6.84 7.30
C ILE A 117 6.50 -5.49 7.73
N VAL A 118 5.83 -4.38 7.42
CA VAL A 118 6.38 -3.04 7.67
C VAL A 118 5.51 -2.27 8.66
N LEU A 119 4.27 -1.95 8.31
CA LEU A 119 3.45 -0.98 9.06
C LEU A 119 2.88 -1.48 10.38
N LYS A 120 2.78 -2.79 10.58
CA LYS A 120 2.16 -3.45 11.75
C LYS A 120 3.01 -4.61 12.26
N SER A 121 4.27 -4.69 11.84
CA SER A 121 5.17 -5.81 12.14
C SER A 121 5.53 -5.99 13.62
N GLY A 122 5.24 -4.99 14.47
CA GLY A 122 5.71 -4.95 15.85
C GLY A 122 7.24 -4.85 15.97
N LYS A 123 7.93 -4.48 14.89
CA LYS A 123 9.39 -4.42 14.78
C LYS A 123 9.86 -3.09 14.20
N ASN A 124 11.15 -2.84 14.30
CA ASN A 124 11.84 -1.75 13.63
C ASN A 124 12.17 -2.20 12.20
N VAL A 125 11.77 -1.44 11.19
CA VAL A 125 11.87 -1.85 9.79
C VAL A 125 12.56 -0.77 8.97
N LEU A 126 13.71 -1.10 8.36
CA LEU A 126 14.27 -0.31 7.28
C LEU A 126 13.73 -0.86 5.96
N ILE A 127 13.06 -0.03 5.17
CA ILE A 127 12.50 -0.42 3.86
C ILE A 127 13.08 0.44 2.74
N GLU A 128 13.61 -0.21 1.70
CA GLU A 128 13.95 0.41 0.41
C GLU A 128 12.78 0.28 -0.59
N PHE A 129 12.36 1.41 -1.14
CA PHE A 129 11.52 1.46 -2.33
C PHE A 129 12.42 1.63 -3.56
N TYR A 130 12.41 0.65 -4.44
CA TYR A 130 13.34 0.57 -5.56
C TYR A 130 12.64 0.36 -6.91
N ALA A 131 13.42 0.51 -7.98
CA ALA A 131 13.07 0.01 -9.31
C ALA A 131 14.20 -0.89 -9.83
N PRO A 132 13.89 -2.03 -10.49
CA PRO A 132 14.88 -3.04 -10.86
C PRO A 132 15.91 -2.54 -11.87
N TRP A 133 15.54 -1.58 -12.71
CA TRP A 133 16.42 -0.95 -13.70
C TRP A 133 17.28 0.19 -13.13
N CYS A 134 17.06 0.60 -11.87
CA CYS A 134 17.74 1.75 -11.30
C CYS A 134 19.17 1.38 -10.87
N GLY A 135 20.18 1.92 -11.56
CA GLY A 135 21.59 1.66 -11.25
C GLY A 135 22.01 2.09 -9.84
N HIS A 136 21.34 3.08 -9.22
CA HIS A 136 21.58 3.43 -7.82
C HIS A 136 21.01 2.38 -6.85
N CYS A 137 19.82 1.83 -7.11
CA CYS A 137 19.25 0.74 -6.33
C CYS A 137 20.12 -0.52 -6.40
N GLN A 138 20.58 -0.87 -7.61
CA GLN A 138 21.46 -2.02 -7.82
C GLN A 138 22.76 -1.93 -7.01
N LYS A 139 23.30 -0.72 -6.82
CA LYS A 139 24.49 -0.50 -5.97
C LYS A 139 24.20 -0.60 -4.47
N ILE A 140 22.99 -0.25 -4.02
CA ILE A 140 22.59 -0.33 -2.61
C ILE A 140 22.25 -1.76 -2.19
N ALA A 141 21.67 -2.57 -3.08
CA ALA A 141 21.24 -3.93 -2.79
C ALA A 141 22.28 -4.77 -1.99
N PRO A 142 23.54 -4.93 -2.44
CA PRO A 142 24.53 -5.69 -1.67
C PRO A 142 24.86 -5.07 -0.31
N ILE A 143 24.75 -3.75 -0.17
CA ILE A 143 24.99 -3.04 1.09
C ILE A 143 23.86 -3.34 2.08
N LEU A 144 22.60 -3.37 1.62
CA LEU A 144 21.48 -3.77 2.47
C LEU A 144 21.53 -5.24 2.87
N ASP A 145 22.06 -6.12 2.03
CA ASP A 145 22.33 -7.51 2.41
C ASP A 145 23.34 -7.57 3.57
N GLU A 146 24.42 -6.79 3.50
CA GLU A 146 25.40 -6.69 4.60
C GLU A 146 24.81 -6.09 5.88
N VAL A 147 23.94 -5.09 5.77
CA VAL A 147 23.23 -4.49 6.92
C VAL A 147 22.28 -5.52 7.54
N ALA A 148 21.53 -6.27 6.72
CA ALA A 148 20.65 -7.33 7.18
C ALA A 148 21.43 -8.44 7.91
N LEU A 149 22.61 -8.81 7.40
CA LEU A 149 23.50 -9.76 8.07
C LEU A 149 24.04 -9.23 9.41
N ALA A 150 24.28 -7.93 9.53
CA ALA A 150 24.69 -7.31 10.80
C ALA A 150 23.59 -7.41 11.87
N PHE A 151 22.32 -7.35 11.46
CA PHE A 151 21.15 -7.47 12.33
C PHE A 151 20.55 -8.87 12.44
N LYS A 152 21.14 -9.91 11.84
CA LYS A 152 20.56 -11.27 11.78
C LYS A 152 20.22 -11.88 13.15
N ASN A 153 20.92 -11.47 14.20
CA ASN A 153 20.72 -11.95 15.57
C ASN A 153 19.84 -11.02 16.42
N ASP A 154 19.38 -9.89 15.87
CA ASP A 154 18.45 -8.97 16.50
C ASP A 154 17.06 -9.14 15.88
N PRO A 155 16.17 -9.94 16.49
CA PRO A 155 14.85 -10.21 15.92
C PRO A 155 13.92 -8.99 15.90
N SER A 156 14.31 -7.88 16.55
CA SER A 156 13.56 -6.63 16.58
C SER A 156 13.74 -5.78 15.32
N VAL A 157 14.66 -6.15 14.42
CA VAL A 157 14.94 -5.44 13.15
C VAL A 157 14.54 -6.27 11.95
N ILE A 158 13.94 -5.62 10.97
CA ILE A 158 13.75 -6.15 9.62
C ILE A 158 14.41 -5.18 8.64
N ILE A 159 15.20 -5.71 7.72
CA ILE A 159 15.62 -5.00 6.51
C ILE A 159 14.76 -5.52 5.37
N ALA A 160 14.13 -4.62 4.62
CA ALA A 160 13.13 -4.94 3.61
C ALA A 160 13.33 -4.14 2.32
N LYS A 161 12.79 -4.66 1.23
CA LYS A 161 12.74 -3.98 -0.07
C LYS A 161 11.40 -4.20 -0.76
N LEU A 162 10.94 -3.21 -1.52
CA LEU A 162 9.70 -3.24 -2.29
C LEU A 162 9.94 -2.62 -3.68
N ASP A 163 9.60 -3.35 -4.74
CA ASP A 163 9.63 -2.84 -6.12
C ASP A 163 8.42 -1.92 -6.35
N ALA A 164 8.68 -0.62 -6.28
CA ALA A 164 7.68 0.43 -6.38
C ALA A 164 7.12 0.61 -7.80
N THR A 165 7.71 -0.06 -8.80
CA THR A 165 7.19 -0.05 -10.19
C THR A 165 6.10 -1.12 -10.39
N ALA A 166 6.13 -2.16 -9.57
CA ALA A 166 5.26 -3.32 -9.66
C ALA A 166 4.23 -3.40 -8.51
N ASN A 167 4.35 -2.55 -7.48
CA ASN A 167 3.46 -2.53 -6.32
C ASN A 167 2.98 -1.12 -6.01
N ASP A 168 1.68 -0.95 -5.74
CA ASP A 168 1.11 0.31 -5.27
C ASP A 168 1.53 0.57 -3.81
N ILE A 169 1.95 1.79 -3.53
CA ILE A 169 2.42 2.23 -2.21
C ILE A 169 1.41 3.25 -1.67
N PRO A 170 1.01 3.17 -0.38
CA PRO A 170 0.17 4.19 0.21
C PRO A 170 0.91 5.54 0.23
N SER A 171 0.20 6.63 -0.07
CA SER A 171 0.77 7.99 -0.08
C SER A 171 1.23 8.48 1.29
N GLU A 172 0.75 7.84 2.37
CA GLU A 172 1.17 8.07 3.74
C GLU A 172 1.41 6.71 4.40
N PRO A 173 2.49 6.52 5.18
CA PRO A 173 3.46 7.53 5.60
C PRO A 173 4.65 7.71 4.63
N PHE A 174 4.57 7.21 3.39
CA PHE A 174 5.69 7.17 2.45
C PHE A 174 5.49 8.13 1.27
N ASP A 175 6.46 9.02 1.07
CA ASP A 175 6.49 9.96 -0.06
C ASP A 175 7.55 9.51 -1.09
N VAL A 176 7.22 8.46 -1.85
CA VAL A 176 8.14 7.86 -2.83
C VAL A 176 8.07 8.61 -4.16
N LYS A 177 8.97 9.59 -4.33
CA LYS A 177 9.07 10.45 -5.53
C LYS A 177 10.15 10.02 -6.52
N GLY A 178 11.00 9.07 -6.16
CA GLY A 178 12.12 8.61 -6.98
C GLY A 178 12.77 7.36 -6.39
N PHE A 179 13.83 6.88 -7.02
CA PHE A 179 14.50 5.66 -6.58
C PHE A 179 16.02 5.84 -6.44
N PRO A 180 16.63 5.22 -5.42
CA PRO A 180 15.99 4.59 -4.28
C PRO A 180 15.43 5.64 -3.30
N THR A 181 14.30 5.33 -2.67
CA THR A 181 13.79 6.05 -1.49
C THR A 181 13.79 5.07 -0.32
N ILE A 182 14.34 5.48 0.82
CA ILE A 182 14.52 4.59 1.98
C ILE A 182 13.86 5.22 3.19
N TYR A 183 13.10 4.43 3.94
CA TYR A 183 12.48 4.84 5.19
C TYR A 183 12.82 3.86 6.30
N PHE A 184 12.89 4.38 7.52
CA PHE A 184 12.87 3.58 8.74
C PHE A 184 11.55 3.80 9.47
N ARG A 185 10.87 2.70 9.80
CA ARG A 185 9.72 2.67 10.67
C ARG A 185 10.10 2.04 12.00
N SER A 186 9.99 2.78 13.10
CA SER A 186 10.21 2.24 14.44
C SER A 186 9.05 1.34 14.88
N VAL A 187 9.29 0.50 15.89
CA VAL A 187 8.23 -0.28 16.55
C VAL A 187 7.14 0.61 17.15
N SER A 188 7.46 1.85 17.55
CA SER A 188 6.48 2.83 18.05
C SER A 188 5.61 3.45 16.95
N GLY A 189 5.87 3.13 15.67
CA GLY A 189 5.12 3.64 14.51
C GLY A 189 5.68 4.93 13.91
N THR A 190 6.78 5.47 14.44
CA THR A 190 7.44 6.65 13.87
C THR A 190 8.08 6.27 12.54
N VAL A 191 7.85 7.07 11.49
CA VAL A 191 8.46 6.88 10.17
C VAL A 191 9.40 8.04 9.87
N VAL A 192 10.64 7.71 9.50
CA VAL A 192 11.72 8.69 9.24
C VAL A 192 12.38 8.35 7.91
N ALA A 193 12.47 9.34 7.02
CA ALA A 193 13.19 9.21 5.76
C ALA A 193 14.71 9.09 6.01
N TYR A 194 15.39 8.27 5.22
CA TYR A 194 16.84 8.16 5.26
C TYR A 194 17.49 9.01 4.17
N GLU A 195 18.25 10.01 4.62
CA GLU A 195 18.94 10.98 3.74
C GLU A 195 20.48 10.92 3.90
N GLY A 196 21.01 9.86 4.52
CA GLY A 196 22.45 9.68 4.78
C GLY A 196 23.23 9.08 3.60
N ASN A 197 24.54 8.89 3.76
CA ASN A 197 25.34 8.23 2.74
C ASN A 197 25.04 6.74 2.69
N ARG A 198 25.08 6.16 1.50
CA ARG A 198 24.69 4.76 1.29
C ARG A 198 25.83 3.78 1.63
N THR A 199 26.41 3.91 2.81
CA THR A 199 27.40 2.99 3.38
C THR A 199 26.74 2.09 4.42
N LYS A 200 27.31 0.91 4.66
CA LYS A 200 26.82 -0.03 5.67
C LYS A 200 26.81 0.60 7.06
N GLU A 201 27.89 1.29 7.41
CA GLU A 201 28.10 1.91 8.72
C GLU A 201 27.06 3.00 8.98
N ASP A 202 26.75 3.82 7.96
CA ASP A 202 25.74 4.88 8.07
C ASP A 202 24.32 4.31 8.23
N PHE A 203 23.99 3.21 7.53
CA PHE A 203 22.70 2.53 7.71
C PHE A 203 22.57 1.93 9.12
N ILE A 204 23.59 1.23 9.61
CA ILE A 204 23.60 0.65 10.96
C ILE A 204 23.44 1.76 11.99
N SER A 205 24.22 2.83 11.87
CA SER A 205 24.17 3.98 12.80
C SER A 205 22.80 4.64 12.79
N PHE A 206 22.16 4.76 11.62
CA PHE A 206 20.82 5.32 11.50
C PHE A 206 19.76 4.43 12.15
N ILE A 207 19.82 3.12 11.93
CA ILE A 207 18.91 2.15 12.57
C ILE A 207 19.05 2.26 14.09
N GLU A 208 20.27 2.16 14.63
CA GLU A 208 20.52 2.24 16.07
C GLU A 208 20.05 3.55 16.69
N LYS A 209 20.26 4.67 16.00
CA LYS A 209 19.81 5.99 16.46
C LYS A 209 18.28 6.11 16.55
N ASN A 210 17.53 5.47 15.65
CA ASN A 210 16.08 5.63 15.54
C ASN A 210 15.28 4.48 16.17
N LYS A 211 15.93 3.38 16.55
CA LYS A 211 15.34 2.37 17.43
C LYS A 211 14.98 3.03 18.77
N PRO A 212 13.76 2.79 19.31
CA PRO A 212 13.44 3.21 20.67
C PRO A 212 14.41 2.52 21.64
N THR A 213 15.17 3.32 22.40
CA THR A 213 15.89 2.81 23.57
C THR A 213 14.85 2.52 24.67
N THR A 214 15.08 1.47 25.46
CA THR A 214 14.21 0.96 26.55
C THR A 214 13.90 1.96 27.69
N SER A 215 14.10 3.26 27.47
CA SER A 215 13.92 4.34 28.43
C SER A 215 12.72 5.27 28.14
N HIS A 216 11.85 4.95 27.18
CA HIS A 216 10.61 5.72 26.92
C HIS A 216 9.37 4.86 26.64
N VAL A 217 9.19 3.77 27.41
CA VAL A 217 7.92 3.04 27.48
C VAL A 217 7.39 3.05 28.92
N GLU A 218 7.46 4.19 29.59
CA GLU A 218 6.67 4.48 30.81
C GLU A 218 6.37 5.98 30.80
N ASP A 219 5.30 6.40 30.11
CA ASP A 219 4.53 7.60 30.47
C ASP A 219 3.20 7.66 29.71
N THR A 220 2.41 6.59 29.82
CA THR A 220 0.97 6.62 29.50
C THR A 220 0.18 5.80 30.50
N THR A 221 0.30 6.11 31.79
CA THR A 221 -0.72 5.75 32.80
C THR A 221 -0.51 6.57 34.08
N SER A 222 -1.10 7.76 34.15
CA SER A 222 -1.73 8.33 35.37
C SER A 222 -1.92 9.85 35.24
N SER A 223 -3.08 10.29 34.76
CA SER A 223 -3.77 11.44 35.37
C SER A 223 -5.23 11.42 34.95
N SER A 224 -6.00 10.54 35.59
CA SER A 224 -7.40 10.84 35.88
C SER A 224 -7.42 11.71 37.13
N LYS A 225 -7.54 13.02 36.96
CA LYS A 225 -8.05 13.90 38.01
C LYS A 225 -9.33 14.56 37.52
N THR A 226 -10.42 14.03 38.06
CA THR A 226 -11.73 14.65 38.21
C THR A 226 -11.58 16.03 38.86
N GLU A 227 -12.09 17.08 38.24
CA GLU A 227 -12.49 18.31 38.93
C GLU A 227 -13.98 18.56 38.67
N GLU A 228 -14.73 18.57 39.77
CA GLU A 228 -16.13 18.97 39.87
C GLU A 228 -16.32 20.49 39.71
N PRO A 229 -17.54 20.96 39.38
CA PRO A 229 -17.79 22.33 38.95
C PRO A 229 -17.84 23.33 40.12
N LYS A 230 -17.21 24.50 39.92
CA LYS A 230 -17.30 25.65 40.84
C LYS A 230 -18.71 26.27 40.81
N LYS A 231 -19.33 26.32 42.00
CA LYS A 231 -20.54 27.09 42.32
C LYS A 231 -20.35 28.57 42.00
N ILE A 232 -21.36 29.15 41.37
CA ILE A 232 -21.63 30.59 41.32
C ILE A 232 -22.44 30.91 42.58
N ASP A 233 -22.01 31.89 43.36
CA ASP A 233 -22.96 32.69 44.13
C ASP A 233 -22.46 34.12 44.33
N ALA A 234 -23.42 35.03 44.34
CA ALA A 234 -23.32 36.46 44.17
C ALA A 234 -22.99 37.22 45.48
N SER A 235 -22.49 38.45 45.33
CA SER A 235 -23.07 39.70 45.86
C SER A 235 -22.01 40.69 46.36
N ASP A 236 -22.08 41.92 45.81
CA ASP A 236 -22.06 43.23 46.50
C ASP A 236 -21.01 43.48 47.60
N THR A 237 -20.28 44.60 47.66
CA THR A 237 -20.69 46.00 47.46
C THR A 237 -19.44 46.88 47.67
N LYS A 238 -19.35 48.04 46.98
CA LYS A 238 -18.88 49.38 47.47
C LYS A 238 -17.45 49.51 48.07
N ASP A 239 -16.75 50.64 48.04
CA ASP A 239 -17.01 52.05 47.71
C ASP A 239 -15.62 52.75 47.59
N GLU A 240 -15.61 53.90 46.89
CA GLU A 240 -14.76 55.11 47.10
C GLU A 240 -13.22 55.00 46.91
N LEU A 241 -12.50 55.86 46.18
CA LEU A 241 -12.68 57.24 45.69
C LEU A 241 -11.95 57.42 44.34
#